data_AF-A0A2V5P610-F1
#
_entry.id   AF-A0A2V5P610-F1
#
_cell.length_a   1.000
_cell.length_b   1.000
_cell.length_c   1.000
_cell.angle_alpha   90.00
_cell.angle_beta   90.00
_cell.angle_gamma   90.00
#
_symmetry.space_group_name_H-M   'P 1'
#
loop_
_entity.id
_entity.type
_entity.pdbx_description
1 polymer ?
#
loop_
_entity_poly.entity_id
_entity_poly.type
_entity_poly.pdbx_seq_one_letter_code
_entity_poly.pdbx_strand_id
1 'polypeptide(L)' 'MPTETVLQLELPDLRKLKSGKVREIFDLGDRLLFVATDRISAFDV' A
#
# COMPACT_ATOMS: atom_id res chain seq x y z
N MET A 1 -17.96 12.80 0.07
CA MET A 1 -17.12 11.59 -0.05
C MET A 1 -16.48 11.65 -1.42
N PRO A 2 -15.16 11.49 -1.56
CA PRO A 2 -14.55 11.32 -2.88
C PRO A 2 -15.20 10.12 -3.57
N THR A 3 -15.61 10.28 -4.82
CA THR A 3 -16.33 9.26 -5.60
C THR A 3 -15.36 8.37 -6.38
N GLU A 4 -14.10 8.77 -6.47
CA GLU A 4 -13.07 8.09 -7.26
C GLU A 4 -12.28 7.10 -6.41
N THR A 5 -11.99 5.93 -6.99
CA THR A 5 -11.24 4.86 -6.32
C THR A 5 -9.77 5.22 -6.22
N VAL A 6 -9.21 5.14 -5.01
CA VAL A 6 -7.78 5.33 -4.78
C VAL A 6 -7.02 4.04 -5.15
N LEU A 7 -6.22 4.10 -6.22
CA LEU A 7 -5.47 2.94 -6.73
C LEU A 7 -4.02 2.89 -6.24
N GLN A 8 -3.50 4.01 -5.75
CA GLN A 8 -2.12 4.15 -5.28
C GLN A 8 -2.14 4.77 -3.88
N LEU A 9 -1.37 4.19 -2.97
CA LEU A 9 -1.16 4.71 -1.63
C LEU A 9 0.15 5.50 -1.59
N GLU A 10 0.08 6.81 -1.48
CA GLU A 10 1.25 7.67 -1.35
C GLU A 10 1.37 8.21 0.08
N LEU A 11 2.54 7.97 0.69
CA LEU A 11 2.91 8.47 2.01
C LEU A 11 4.25 9.21 1.83
N PRO A 12 4.22 10.52 1.51
CA PRO A 12 5.40 11.26 1.03
C PRO A 12 6.62 11.20 1.95
N ASP A 13 6.38 11.14 3.26
CA ASP A 13 7.44 11.14 4.28
C ASP A 13 7.98 9.73 4.58
N LEU A 14 7.39 8.68 3.99
CA LEU A 14 7.78 7.29 4.22
C LEU A 14 8.33 6.66 2.94
N ARG A 15 9.52 6.05 3.05
CA ARG A 15 10.10 5.28 1.96
C ARG A 15 9.28 4.01 1.72
N LYS A 16 8.63 3.93 0.57
CA LYS A 16 7.96 2.70 0.10
C LYS A 16 9.02 1.65 -0.25
N LEU A 17 9.00 0.53 0.46
CA LEU A 17 9.94 -0.58 0.25
C LEU A 17 9.39 -1.59 -0.76
N LYS A 18 8.08 -1.87 -0.69
CA LYS A 18 7.42 -2.85 -1.56
C LYS A 18 5.94 -2.54 -1.72
N SER A 19 5.43 -2.72 -2.94
CA SER A 19 4.00 -2.82 -3.21
C SER A 19 3.70 -4.22 -3.76
N GLY A 20 2.72 -4.88 -3.15
CA GLY A 20 2.15 -6.15 -3.62
C GLY A 20 0.73 -5.96 -4.12
N LYS A 21 0.06 -7.07 -4.47
CA LYS A 21 -1.30 -7.05 -5.01
C LYS A 21 -2.31 -6.38 -4.06
N VAL A 22 -2.16 -6.63 -2.76
CA VAL A 22 -3.14 -6.23 -1.72
C VAL A 22 -2.52 -5.57 -0.49
N ARG A 23 -1.18 -5.39 -0.49
CA ARG A 23 -0.42 -4.93 0.68
C ARG A 23 0.73 -4.04 0.26
N GLU A 24 1.09 -3.11 1.12
CA GLU A 24 2.25 -2.24 0.96
C GLU A 24 3.13 -2.27 2.22
N ILE A 25 4.43 -2.07 2.02
CA ILE A 25 5.44 -2.06 3.08
C ILE A 25 6.23 -0.76 2.98
N PHE A 26 6.31 -0.05 4.10
CA PHE A 26 7.09 1.18 4.22
C PHE A 26 8.12 1.06 5.34
N ASP A 27 9.21 1.80 5.19
CA ASP A 27 10.29 1.91 6.15
C ASP A 27 9.99 2.96 7.21
N LEU A 28 10.13 2.60 8.50
CA LEU A 28 10.08 3.54 9.64
C LEU A 28 11.45 3.67 10.33
N GLY A 29 12.52 3.13 9.74
CA GLY A 29 13.87 3.07 10.32
C GLY A 29 14.10 1.79 11.10
N ASP A 30 13.64 1.72 12.35
CA ASP A 30 13.83 0.54 13.23
C ASP A 30 12.76 -0.54 13.06
N ARG A 31 11.68 -0.20 12.33
CA ARG A 31 10.46 -1.00 12.18
C ARG A 31 9.91 -0.88 10.77
N LEU A 32 8.97 -1.77 10.46
CA LEU A 32 8.23 -1.75 9.20
C LEU A 32 6.77 -1.36 9.45
N LEU A 33 6.25 -0.49 8.59
CA LEU A 33 4.81 -0.27 8.48
C LEU A 33 4.26 -1.23 7.42
N PHE A 34 3.37 -2.13 7.85
CA PHE A 34 2.69 -3.08 7.00
C PHE A 34 1.25 -2.66 6.79
N VAL A 35 0.90 -2.24 5.57
CA VAL A 35 -0.43 -1.73 5.23
C VAL A 35 -1.21 -2.79 4.47
N ALA A 36 -2.35 -3.20 5.01
CA ALA A 36 -3.36 -3.96 4.28
C ALA A 36 -4.27 -2.97 3.55
N THR A 37 -4.39 -3.11 2.23
CA THR A 37 -5.29 -2.28 1.41
C THR A 37 -6.60 -3.01 1.20
N ASP A 38 -7.64 -2.28 0.81
CA ASP A 38 -8.92 -2.87 0.40
C ASP A 38 -8.88 -3.55 -1.00
N ARG A 39 -7.72 -3.52 -1.68
CA ARG A 39 -7.54 -4.22 -2.95
C ARG A 39 -7.67 -5.74 -2.75
N ILE A 40 -8.31 -6.39 -3.70
CA ILE A 40 -8.44 -7.84 -3.78
C ILE A 40 -7.83 -8.33 -5.09
N SER A 41 -7.19 -9.50 -5.06
CA SER A 41 -6.60 -10.13 -6.23
C SER A 41 -7.38 -11.39 -6.58
N ALA A 42 -7.58 -11.62 -7.88
CA ALA A 42 -8.14 -12.84 -8.45
C ALA A 42 -7.32 -13.25 -9.68
N PHE A 43 -7.23 -14.55 -9.95
CA PHE A 43 -6.45 -15.10 -11.08
C PHE A 43 -4.99 -14.65 -11.12
N ASP A 44 -4.40 -14.45 -9.93
CA ASP A 44 -3.04 -13.97 -9.76
C ASP A 44 -2.69 -12.61 -10.41
N VAL A 45 -3.68 -11.73 -10.61
CA VAL A 45 -3.46 -10.33 -11.04
C VAL A 45 -3.53 -9.37 -9.87
#